data_AF-A0AAU5RUI1-F1
#
_entry.id   AF-A0AAU5RUI1-F1
#
_cell.length_a   1.000
_cell.length_b   1.000
_cell.length_c   1.000
_cell.angle_alpha   90.00
_cell.angle_beta   90.00
_cell.angle_gamma   90.00
#
_symmetry.space_group_name_H-M   'P 1'
#
loop_
_entity.id
_entity.type
_entity.pdbx_description
1 polymer ?
#
loop_
_entity_poly.entity_id
_entity_poly.type
_entity_poly.pdbx_seq_one_letter_code
_entity_poly.pdbx_strand_id
1 'polypeptide(L)'
;MLQPPPGPAVFWPPSAPQIGHRVFYRLSAADVRLITRQRMPLGIRAAAVRTDDVLPAVIVRVSGDGPQAPCNLSVFLDGPDQYWAQQAVCGETAGCWAWPTSPGV
;
A
#
# COMPACT_ATOMS: atom_id res chain seq x y z
N MET A 1 20.67 34.32 21.14
CA MET A 1 20.48 33.09 20.36
C MET A 1 18.99 32.89 20.16
N LEU A 2 18.48 32.97 18.93
CA LEU A 2 17.10 32.60 18.60
C LEU A 2 17.08 31.10 18.32
N GLN A 3 16.22 30.36 19.01
CA GLN A 3 15.98 28.95 18.71
C GLN A 3 15.38 28.88 17.30
N PRO A 4 15.85 27.98 16.41
CA PRO A 4 15.18 27.77 15.14
C PRO A 4 13.73 27.33 15.40
N PRO A 5 12.77 27.71 14.53
CA PRO A 5 11.38 27.31 14.70
C PRO A 5 11.31 25.77 14.81
N PRO A 6 10.43 25.22 15.65
CA PRO A 6 10.22 23.79 15.69
C PRO A 6 9.94 23.31 14.26
N GLY A 7 10.67 22.28 13.82
CA GLY A 7 10.41 21.64 12.53
C GLY A 7 8.96 21.21 12.43
N PRO A 8 8.40 21.03 11.21
CA PRO A 8 7.01 20.63 11.07
C PRO A 8 6.76 19.36 11.88
N ALA A 9 5.79 19.40 12.79
CA ALA A 9 5.35 18.24 13.53
C ALA A 9 4.87 17.20 12.52
N VAL A 10 5.58 16.07 12.43
CA VAL A 10 5.16 14.94 11.61
C VAL A 10 4.04 14.24 12.35
N PHE A 11 2.79 14.64 12.10
CA PHE A 11 1.64 13.89 12.59
C PHE A 11 1.58 12.56 11.84
N TRP A 12 1.61 11.47 12.59
CA TRP A 12 1.47 10.12 12.07
C TRP A 12 0.14 9.51 12.54
N PRO A 13 -0.63 8.87 11.64
CA PRO A 13 -0.43 8.84 10.20
C PRO A 13 -0.71 10.20 9.53
N PRO A 14 -0.25 10.39 8.27
CA PRO A 14 -0.60 11.57 7.47
C PRO A 14 -2.12 11.79 7.40
N SER A 15 -2.54 13.05 7.30
CA SER A 15 -3.96 13.42 7.20
C SER A 15 -4.63 13.08 5.87
N ALA A 16 -3.85 12.75 4.83
CA ALA A 16 -4.34 12.32 3.52
C ALA A 16 -3.32 11.41 2.80
N PRO A 17 -3.78 10.47 1.97
CA PRO A 17 -2.91 9.71 1.08
C PRO A 17 -2.21 10.65 0.08
N GLN A 18 -0.95 10.36 -0.23
CA GLN A 18 -0.16 11.09 -1.23
C GLN A 18 0.65 10.11 -2.07
N ILE A 19 0.91 10.47 -3.32
CA ILE A 19 1.76 9.68 -4.21
C ILE A 19 3.15 9.54 -3.58
N GLY A 20 3.69 8.32 -3.60
CA GLY A 20 4.99 7.99 -3.03
C GLY A 20 4.95 7.53 -1.56
N HIS A 21 3.84 7.72 -0.85
CA HIS A 21 3.70 7.18 0.51
C HIS A 21 3.69 5.65 0.51
N ARG A 22 4.38 5.09 1.50
CA ARG A 22 4.41 3.65 1.78
C ARG A 22 3.25 3.28 2.69
N VAL A 23 2.52 2.26 2.30
CA VAL A 23 1.36 1.71 3.02
C VAL A 23 1.46 0.19 3.08
N PHE A 24 0.63 -0.43 3.90
CA PHE A 24 0.41 -1.87 3.85
C PHE A 24 -0.89 -2.17 3.13
N TYR A 25 -0.88 -3.17 2.25
CA TYR A 25 -2.06 -3.64 1.51
C TYR A 25 -2.38 -5.07 1.93
N ARG A 26 -3.64 -5.35 2.26
CA ARG A 26 -4.09 -6.69 2.61
C ARG A 26 -4.71 -7.36 1.38
N LEU A 27 -4.11 -8.45 0.89
CA LEU A 27 -4.61 -9.14 -0.29
C LEU A 27 -5.99 -9.76 -0.06
N SER A 28 -6.90 -9.57 -1.01
CA SER A 28 -8.15 -10.32 -1.10
C SER A 28 -7.99 -11.62 -1.87
N ALA A 29 -8.96 -12.52 -1.74
CA ALA A 29 -9.01 -13.73 -2.54
C ALA A 29 -9.10 -13.44 -4.06
N ALA A 30 -9.65 -12.29 -4.46
CA ALA A 30 -9.68 -11.87 -5.86
C ALA A 30 -8.29 -11.47 -6.35
N ASP A 31 -7.52 -10.74 -5.54
CA ASP A 31 -6.15 -10.33 -5.86
C ASP A 31 -5.24 -11.54 -6.04
N VAL A 32 -5.33 -12.53 -5.13
CA VAL A 32 -4.56 -13.78 -5.22
C VAL A 32 -4.82 -14.48 -6.55
N ARG A 33 -6.09 -14.58 -6.98
CA ARG A 33 -6.44 -15.18 -8.28
C ARG A 33 -5.86 -14.40 -9.45
N LEU A 34 -5.87 -13.07 -9.40
CA LEU A 34 -5.31 -12.22 -10.44
C LEU A 34 -3.78 -12.34 -10.52
N ILE A 35 -3.10 -12.31 -9.38
CA ILE A 35 -1.65 -12.50 -9.27
C ILE A 35 -1.25 -13.87 -9.84
N THR A 36 -1.93 -14.95 -9.43
CA THR A 36 -1.67 -16.29 -9.97
C THR A 36 -1.85 -16.32 -11.49
N ARG A 37 -2.95 -15.74 -12.00
CA ARG A 37 -3.23 -15.69 -13.44
C ARG A 37 -2.19 -14.88 -14.22
N GLN A 38 -1.70 -13.78 -13.65
CA GLN A 38 -0.67 -12.92 -14.24
C GLN A 38 0.69 -13.62 -14.31
N ARG A 39 1.06 -14.39 -13.28
CA ARG A 39 2.35 -15.11 -13.22
C ARG A 39 2.46 -16.25 -14.22
N MET A 40 1.35 -16.94 -14.52
CA MET A 40 1.34 -18.13 -15.41
C MET A 40 2.00 -17.89 -16.79
N PRO A 41 1.58 -16.89 -17.59
CA PRO A 41 2.18 -16.64 -18.90
C PRO A 41 3.63 -16.13 -18.82
N LEU A 42 4.02 -15.50 -17.71
CA LEU A 42 5.37 -14.96 -17.51
C LEU A 42 6.37 -16.02 -17.00
N GLY A 43 5.91 -17.24 -16.68
CA GLY A 43 6.75 -18.30 -16.13
C GLY A 43 7.36 -17.95 -14.77
N ILE A 44 6.80 -16.97 -14.05
CA ILE A 44 7.33 -16.51 -12.75
C ILE A 44 7.14 -17.62 -11.72
N ARG A 45 8.25 -18.10 -11.15
CA ARG A 45 8.29 -19.10 -10.06
C ARG A 45 8.59 -18.44 -8.72
N ALA A 46 7.70 -17.54 -8.30
CA ALA A 46 7.77 -16.88 -6.99
C ALA A 46 6.95 -17.65 -5.93
N ALA A 47 7.19 -17.37 -4.64
CA ALA A 47 6.39 -17.91 -3.56
C ALA A 47 4.90 -17.58 -3.73
N ALA A 48 4.03 -18.52 -3.37
CA ALA A 48 2.59 -18.33 -3.44
C ALA A 48 2.15 -17.28 -2.40
N VAL A 49 1.38 -16.29 -2.83
CA VAL A 49 0.69 -15.35 -1.94
C VAL A 49 -0.64 -15.95 -1.48
N ARG A 50 -1.13 -15.50 -0.33
CA ARG A 50 -2.38 -15.95 0.29
C ARG A 50 -3.33 -14.78 0.52
N THR A 51 -4.61 -15.11 0.66
CA THR A 51 -5.60 -14.15 1.14
C THR A 51 -5.18 -13.69 2.53
N ASP A 52 -5.41 -12.42 2.81
CA ASP A 52 -5.04 -11.72 4.04
C ASP A 52 -3.55 -11.52 4.29
N ASP A 53 -2.67 -11.92 3.36
CA ASP A 53 -1.27 -11.49 3.38
C ASP A 53 -1.22 -9.95 3.34
N VAL A 54 -0.48 -9.38 4.30
CA VAL A 54 -0.27 -7.93 4.41
C VAL A 54 1.10 -7.60 3.85
N LEU A 55 1.11 -6.89 2.72
CA LEU A 55 2.32 -6.64 1.93
C LEU A 55 2.60 -5.14 1.81
N PRO A 56 3.88 -4.73 1.73
CA PRO A 56 4.22 -3.35 1.51
C PRO A 56 3.76 -2.89 0.12
N ALA A 57 3.28 -1.66 0.04
CA ALA A 57 2.86 -1.03 -1.20
C ALA A 57 3.23 0.46 -1.22
N VAL A 58 3.30 1.03 -2.41
CA VAL A 58 3.46 2.47 -2.62
C VAL A 58 2.23 3.01 -3.34
N ILE A 59 1.71 4.14 -2.85
CA ILE A 59 0.65 4.89 -3.52
C ILE A 59 1.21 5.48 -4.82
N VAL A 60 0.68 5.04 -5.96
CA VAL A 60 1.09 5.54 -7.30
C VAL A 60 0.07 6.48 -7.92
N ARG A 61 -1.16 6.51 -7.38
CA ARG A 61 -2.22 7.47 -7.76
C ARG A 61 -3.19 7.67 -6.62
N VAL A 62 -3.67 8.89 -6.43
CA VAL A 62 -4.78 9.23 -5.52
C VAL A 62 -5.95 9.72 -6.37
N SER A 63 -7.17 9.28 -6.04
CA SER A 63 -8.39 9.61 -6.78
C SER A 63 -9.28 10.53 -5.93
N GLY A 64 -9.20 11.84 -6.19
CA GLY A 64 -9.91 12.86 -5.41
C GLY A 64 -9.12 13.36 -4.20
N ASP A 65 -9.83 14.03 -3.28
CA ASP A 65 -9.25 14.70 -2.12
C ASP A 65 -9.66 14.06 -0.79
N GLY A 66 -8.85 14.29 0.25
CA GLY A 66 -9.18 13.94 1.64
C GLY A 66 -8.67 12.57 2.11
N PRO A 67 -8.86 12.27 3.41
CA PRO A 67 -8.25 11.10 4.09
C PRO A 67 -8.69 9.74 3.55
N GLN A 68 -9.84 9.68 2.88
CA GLN A 68 -10.47 8.45 2.41
C GLN A 68 -10.40 8.29 0.88
N ALA A 69 -9.64 9.15 0.19
CA ALA A 69 -9.50 9.10 -1.26
C ALA A 69 -8.97 7.74 -1.74
N PRO A 70 -9.67 7.04 -2.65
CA PRO A 70 -9.21 5.76 -3.18
C PRO A 70 -7.86 5.90 -3.90
N CYS A 71 -7.00 4.90 -3.73
CA CYS A 71 -5.64 4.91 -4.22
C CYS A 71 -5.37 3.75 -5.18
N ASN A 72 -4.54 3.99 -6.19
CA ASN A 72 -3.90 2.90 -6.90
C ASN A 72 -2.53 2.65 -6.26
N LEU A 73 -2.20 1.38 -6.07
CA LEU A 73 -1.01 0.94 -5.34
C LEU A 73 -0.15 0.04 -6.21
N SER A 74 1.17 0.25 -6.19
CA SER A 74 2.11 -0.81 -6.56
C SER A 74 2.42 -1.60 -5.30
N VAL A 75 1.92 -2.84 -5.24
CA VAL A 75 2.11 -3.78 -4.14
C VAL A 75 3.34 -4.63 -4.46
N PHE A 76 4.32 -4.63 -3.57
CA PHE A 76 5.54 -5.40 -3.74
C PHE A 76 5.32 -6.83 -3.25
N LEU A 77 5.49 -7.78 -4.16
CA LEU A 77 5.51 -9.20 -3.85
C LEU A 77 6.97 -9.66 -3.65
N ASP A 78 7.21 -10.95 -3.43
CA ASP A 78 8.57 -11.46 -3.29
C ASP A 78 9.37 -11.34 -4.60
N GLY A 79 10.62 -10.88 -4.48
CA GLY A 79 11.52 -10.64 -5.60
C GLY A 79 11.11 -9.45 -6.50
N PRO A 80 11.31 -9.54 -7.83
CA PRO A 80 10.98 -8.46 -8.77
C PRO A 80 9.46 -8.34 -9.07
N ASP A 81 8.63 -9.11 -8.39
CA ASP A 81 7.22 -9.25 -8.70
C ASP A 81 6.36 -8.18 -8.03
N GLN A 82 5.35 -7.69 -8.74
CA GLN A 82 4.49 -6.60 -8.30
C GLN A 82 3.04 -6.84 -8.72
N TYR A 83 2.12 -6.40 -7.86
CA TYR A 83 0.69 -6.40 -8.13
C TYR A 83 0.15 -4.97 -8.13
N TRP A 84 -0.68 -4.65 -9.13
CA TRP A 84 -1.32 -3.34 -9.22
C TRP A 84 -2.73 -3.41 -8.63
N ALA A 85 -2.87 -2.96 -7.37
CA ALA A 85 -4.18 -2.81 -6.74
C ALA A 85 -4.79 -1.46 -7.15
N GLN A 86 -6.02 -1.48 -7.67
CA GLN A 86 -6.70 -0.30 -8.18
C GLN A 86 -7.82 0.13 -7.25
N GLN A 87 -7.98 1.45 -7.09
CA GLN A 87 -9.07 2.06 -6.31
C GLN A 87 -9.20 1.48 -4.90
N ALA A 88 -8.09 1.09 -4.29
CA ALA A 88 -8.06 0.57 -2.93
C ALA A 88 -8.37 1.68 -1.93
N VAL A 89 -9.27 1.40 -0.99
CA VAL A 89 -9.68 2.33 0.08
C VAL A 89 -8.83 2.13 1.32
N CYS A 90 -8.76 3.18 2.15
CA CYS A 90 -8.13 3.11 3.46
C CYS A 90 -8.96 2.21 4.39
N GLY A 91 -8.34 1.22 5.01
CA GLY A 91 -8.99 0.26 5.89
C GLY A 91 -8.15 -0.98 6.17
N GLU A 92 -8.60 -1.80 7.11
CA GLU A 92 -7.86 -2.98 7.57
C GLU A 92 -8.38 -4.30 6.98
N THR A 93 -9.45 -4.26 6.19
CA THR A 93 -10.07 -5.45 5.59
C THR A 93 -9.37 -5.88 4.30
N ALA A 94 -9.64 -7.10 3.84
CA ALA A 94 -9.11 -7.61 2.58
C ALA A 94 -9.44 -6.67 1.40
N GLY A 95 -8.46 -6.41 0.54
CA GLY A 95 -8.57 -5.48 -0.58
C GLY A 95 -8.36 -4.01 -0.21
N CYS A 96 -8.07 -3.69 1.06
CA CYS A 96 -7.84 -2.32 1.55
C CYS A 96 -6.36 -2.09 1.88
N TRP A 97 -5.99 -0.81 2.02
CA TRP A 97 -4.68 -0.41 2.53
C TRP A 97 -4.77 0.29 3.87
N ALA A 98 -3.76 0.14 4.70
CA ALA A 98 -3.62 0.85 5.97
C ALA A 98 -2.26 1.54 6.06
N TRP A 99 -2.20 2.63 6.80
CA TRP A 99 -0.93 3.23 7.17
C TRP A 99 -0.08 2.23 7.97
N PRO A 100 1.25 2.23 7.82
CA PRO A 100 2.11 1.49 8.72
C PRO A 100 1.84 1.91 10.17
N THR A 101 1.97 0.98 11.11
CA THR A 101 2.02 1.37 12.52
C THR A 101 3.19 2.35 12.70
N SER A 102 3.00 3.39 13.51
CA SER A 102 4.04 4.42 13.71
C SER A 102 5.36 3.74 14.07
N PRO A 103 6.50 4.10 13.43
CA PRO A 103 7.79 3.72 13.96
C PRO A 103 7.86 4.37 15.35
N GLY A 104 7.80 3.54 16.39
CA GLY A 104 7.61 3.98 17.77
C GLY A 104 8.54 5.13 18.17
N VAL A 105 8.00 6.03 18.98
CA VAL A 105 8.76 6.96 19.82
C VAL A 105 9.71 6.19 20.72
#